data_AF-A0AAN7ILS7-F1
#
_entry.id   AF-A0AAN7ILS7-F1
#
_cell.length_a   1.000
_cell.length_b   1.000
_cell.length_c   1.000
_cell.angle_alpha   90.00
_cell.angle_beta   90.00
_cell.angle_gamma   90.00
#
_symmetry.space_group_name_H-M   'P 1'
#
loop_
_entity.id
_entity.type
_entity.pdbx_description
1 polymer ?
#
loop_
_entity_poly.entity_id
_entity_poly.type
_entity_poly.pdbx_seq_one_letter_code
_entity_poly.pdbx_strand_id
1 'polypeptide(L)'
;MATGSLKNILATAVTRGVTEARARIFVHILNPTGQRSPHKLLRKKLIGEKVAEWYPHDIMKDDPLIMARREQERLSKLEMLKRRGKGPPKKGQGKQAAKRKKN
;
A
#
# COMPACT_ATOMS: atom_id res chain seq x y z
N MET A 1 -39.51 40.00 31.67
CA MET A 1 -38.51 39.59 30.66
C MET A 1 -37.41 38.62 31.18
N ALA A 2 -37.52 38.02 32.39
CA ALA A 2 -36.48 37.14 32.94
C ALA A 2 -36.73 35.62 32.76
N THR A 3 -37.97 35.20 32.48
CA THR A 3 -38.38 33.78 32.45
C THR A 3 -37.88 33.00 31.24
N GLY A 4 -37.57 33.67 30.13
CA GLY A 4 -37.00 33.03 28.93
C GLY A 4 -35.54 32.60 29.13
N SER A 5 -34.78 33.32 29.96
CA SER A 5 -33.37 33.03 30.22
C SER A 5 -33.18 31.69 30.96
N LEU A 6 -33.97 31.46 32.03
CA LEU A 6 -33.92 30.21 32.81
C LEU A 6 -34.35 29.00 31.98
N LYS A 7 -35.39 29.12 31.15
CA LYS A 7 -35.83 28.05 30.25
C LYS A 7 -34.74 27.66 29.26
N ASN A 8 -34.01 28.63 28.73
CA ASN A 8 -32.89 28.39 27.82
C ASN A 8 -31.71 27.70 28.52
N ILE A 9 -31.37 28.11 29.75
CA ILE A 9 -30.33 27.46 30.55
C ILE A 9 -30.70 26.00 30.82
N LEU A 10 -31.94 25.72 31.22
CA LEU A 10 -32.40 24.36 31.45
C LEU A 10 -32.36 23.50 30.17
N ALA A 11 -32.82 24.05 29.04
CA ALA A 11 -32.77 23.36 27.76
C ALA A 11 -31.34 23.05 27.32
N THR A 12 -30.39 23.97 27.50
CA THR A 12 -28.97 23.72 27.18
C THR A 12 -28.34 22.68 28.09
N ALA A 13 -28.68 22.65 29.38
CA ALA A 13 -28.21 21.62 30.31
C ALA A 13 -28.73 20.22 29.94
N VAL A 14 -30.03 20.11 29.61
CA VAL A 14 -30.66 18.85 29.19
C VAL A 14 -30.03 18.32 27.91
N THR A 15 -29.88 19.17 26.89
CA THR A 15 -29.27 18.76 25.60
C THR A 15 -27.82 18.32 25.79
N ARG A 16 -27.01 19.04 26.59
CA ARG A 16 -25.64 18.61 26.96
C ARG A 16 -25.64 17.24 27.62
N GLY A 17 -26.46 17.03 28.65
CA GLY A 17 -26.57 15.76 29.36
C GLY A 17 -26.94 14.59 28.44
N VAL A 18 -27.89 14.79 27.52
CA VAL A 18 -28.26 13.78 26.52
C VAL A 18 -27.10 13.49 25.55
N THR A 19 -26.39 14.52 25.09
CA THR A 19 -25.23 14.32 24.20
C THR A 19 -24.08 13.58 24.88
N GLU A 20 -23.85 13.84 26.17
CA GLU A 20 -22.84 13.14 26.97
C GLU A 20 -23.24 11.69 27.23
N ALA A 21 -24.49 11.44 27.61
CA ALA A 21 -25.01 10.09 27.79
C ALA A 21 -24.89 9.27 26.50
N ARG A 22 -25.28 9.84 25.35
CA ARG A 22 -25.10 9.22 24.02
C ARG A 22 -23.63 8.90 23.75
N ALA A 23 -22.74 9.85 24.03
CA ALA A 23 -21.32 9.67 23.79
C ALA A 23 -20.72 8.55 24.66
N ARG A 24 -21.17 8.42 25.90
CA ARG A 24 -20.76 7.33 26.80
C ARG A 24 -21.29 5.97 26.34
N ILE A 25 -22.58 5.89 25.98
CA ILE A 25 -23.23 4.64 25.53
C ILE A 25 -22.60 4.11 24.24
N PHE A 26 -22.37 4.99 23.25
CA PHE A 26 -21.89 4.60 21.92
C PHE A 26 -20.40 4.86 21.69
N VAL A 27 -19.66 5.14 22.77
CA VAL A 27 -18.21 5.38 22.73
C VAL A 27 -17.84 6.42 21.67
N HIS A 28 -18.52 7.57 21.69
CA HIS A 28 -18.17 8.73 20.89
C HIS A 28 -17.30 9.70 21.69
N ILE A 29 -16.29 10.27 21.04
CA ILE A 29 -15.45 11.30 21.63
C ILE A 29 -16.08 12.67 21.37
N LEU A 30 -16.39 13.42 22.42
CA LEU A 30 -16.86 14.80 22.35
C LEU A 30 -15.67 15.77 22.31
N ASN A 31 -15.79 16.85 21.53
CA ASN A 31 -14.78 17.91 21.42
C ASN A 31 -15.43 19.28 21.72
N PRO A 32 -15.65 19.62 23.01
CA PRO A 32 -16.34 20.85 23.38
C PRO A 32 -15.57 22.12 22.99
N THR A 33 -14.24 22.05 22.96
CA THR A 33 -13.35 23.18 22.61
C THR A 33 -13.20 23.37 21.10
N GLY A 34 -13.63 22.40 20.29
CA GLY A 34 -13.51 22.46 18.82
C GLY A 34 -12.08 22.43 18.28
N GLN A 35 -11.08 22.17 19.13
CA GLN A 35 -9.67 22.15 18.72
C GLN A 35 -9.37 20.93 17.84
N ARG A 36 -8.33 21.01 17.02
CA ARG A 36 -7.94 19.89 16.15
C ARG A 36 -7.53 18.69 16.99
N SER A 37 -8.22 17.57 16.79
CA SER A 37 -7.97 16.28 17.44
C SER A 37 -7.48 15.25 16.42
N PRO A 38 -6.61 14.30 16.81
CA PRO A 38 -6.11 13.23 15.94
C PRO A 38 -7.19 12.23 15.50
N HIS A 39 -8.42 12.36 16.00
CA HIS A 39 -9.53 11.44 15.71
C HIS A 39 -9.82 11.26 14.21
N LYS A 40 -9.57 12.28 13.37
CA LYS A 40 -9.68 12.13 11.89
C LYS A 40 -8.64 11.16 11.33
N LEU A 41 -7.42 11.15 11.87
CA LEU A 41 -6.35 10.25 11.44
C LEU A 41 -6.64 8.82 11.91
N LEU A 42 -7.01 8.65 13.18
CA LEU A 42 -7.27 7.34 13.78
C LEU A 42 -8.49 6.62 13.21
N ARG A 43 -9.47 7.38 12.68
CA ARG A 43 -10.64 6.81 11.98
C ARG A 43 -10.34 6.29 10.58
N LYS A 44 -9.21 6.67 9.99
CA LYS A 44 -8.82 6.13 8.68
C LYS A 44 -8.40 4.68 8.89
N LYS A 45 -8.99 3.78 8.11
CA LYS A 45 -8.50 2.39 8.04
C LYS A 45 -7.06 2.40 7.54
N LEU A 46 -6.22 1.56 8.12
CA LEU A 46 -4.86 1.35 7.61
C LEU A 46 -4.97 0.79 6.19
N ILE A 47 -4.19 1.37 5.27
CA ILE A 47 -4.18 0.96 3.85
C ILE A 47 -2.89 0.23 3.47
N GLY A 48 -1.98 0.01 4.43
CA GLY A 48 -0.63 -0.51 4.17
C GLY A 48 -0.65 -1.85 3.44
N GLU A 49 -1.41 -2.83 3.93
CA GLU A 49 -1.53 -4.15 3.30
C GLU A 49 -2.08 -4.05 1.88
N LYS A 50 -3.17 -3.31 1.69
CA LYS A 50 -3.78 -3.08 0.36
C LYS A 50 -2.80 -2.43 -0.63
N VAL A 51 -1.94 -1.55 -0.15
CA VAL A 51 -0.92 -0.89 -0.98
C VAL A 51 0.27 -1.81 -1.24
N ALA A 52 0.67 -2.61 -0.25
CA ALA A 52 1.77 -3.57 -0.38
C ALA A 52 1.42 -4.71 -1.35
N GLU A 53 0.18 -5.20 -1.31
CA GLU A 53 -0.37 -6.24 -2.19
C GLU A 53 -0.82 -5.68 -3.55
N TRP A 54 -0.10 -4.68 -4.07
CA TRP A 54 -0.43 -4.08 -5.37
C TRP A 54 -0.27 -5.06 -6.53
N TYR A 55 0.78 -5.90 -6.48
CA TYR A 55 1.00 -6.96 -7.46
C TYR A 55 0.70 -8.32 -6.81
N PRO A 56 -0.10 -9.19 -7.47
CA PRO A 56 -0.39 -10.51 -6.96
C PRO A 56 0.87 -11.38 -6.92
N HIS A 57 0.92 -12.30 -5.96
CA HIS A 57 1.98 -13.30 -5.88
C HIS A 57 1.89 -14.30 -7.04
N ASP A 58 3.03 -14.59 -7.66
CA ASP A 58 3.11 -15.53 -8.78
C ASP A 58 3.36 -16.95 -8.25
N ILE A 59 2.28 -17.70 -8.06
CA ILE A 59 2.29 -19.08 -7.57
C ILE A 59 3.14 -20.03 -8.44
N MET A 60 3.39 -19.69 -9.71
CA MET A 60 4.17 -20.55 -10.60
C MET A 60 5.65 -20.58 -10.20
N LYS A 61 6.12 -19.60 -9.41
CA LYS A 61 7.49 -19.57 -8.90
C LYS A 61 7.71 -20.53 -7.73
N ASP A 62 6.64 -20.94 -7.06
CA ASP A 62 6.71 -21.82 -5.90
C ASP A 62 6.78 -23.30 -6.30
N ASP A 63 6.25 -23.65 -7.49
CA ASP A 63 6.31 -25.02 -8.03
C ASP A 63 7.70 -25.36 -8.59
N PRO A 64 8.46 -26.28 -7.95
CA PRO A 64 9.79 -26.65 -8.40
C PRO A 64 9.82 -27.26 -9.81
N LEU A 65 8.75 -27.96 -10.23
CA LEU A 65 8.69 -28.62 -11.54
C LEU A 65 8.55 -27.60 -12.66
N ILE A 66 7.71 -26.58 -12.47
CA ILE A 66 7.52 -25.50 -13.44
C ILE A 66 8.81 -24.67 -13.56
N MET A 67 9.44 -24.34 -12.42
CA MET A 67 10.67 -23.56 -12.41
C MET A 67 11.84 -24.32 -13.05
N ALA A 68 12.01 -25.60 -12.73
CA ALA A 68 13.05 -26.44 -13.33
C ALA A 68 12.85 -26.59 -14.84
N ARG A 69 11.60 -26.77 -15.31
CA ARG A 69 11.30 -26.86 -16.74
C ARG A 69 11.62 -25.56 -17.48
N ARG A 70 11.18 -24.41 -16.96
CA ARG A 70 11.47 -23.09 -17.57
C ARG A 70 12.96 -22.83 -17.66
N GLU A 71 13.71 -23.18 -16.61
CA GLU A 71 15.17 -23.02 -16.61
C GLU A 71 15.85 -23.96 -17.60
N GLN A 72 15.39 -25.22 -17.70
CA GLN A 72 15.92 -26.18 -18.67
C GLN A 72 15.70 -25.72 -20.12
N GLU A 73 14.50 -25.21 -20.44
CA GLU A 73 14.20 -24.65 -21.76
C GLU A 73 15.08 -23.42 -22.07
N ARG A 74 15.29 -22.55 -21.07
CA ARG A 74 16.19 -21.39 -21.17
C ARG A 74 17.63 -21.82 -21.47
N LEU A 75 18.15 -22.81 -20.77
CA LEU A 75 19.50 -23.34 -20.94
C LEU A 75 19.68 -24.01 -22.31
N SER A 76 18.73 -24.85 -22.72
CA SER A 76 18.74 -25.51 -24.03
C SER A 76 18.76 -24.51 -25.18
N LYS A 77 17.91 -23.48 -25.11
CA LYS A 77 17.90 -22.38 -26.10
C LYS A 77 19.23 -21.62 -26.14
N LEU A 78 19.79 -21.32 -24.96
CA LEU A 78 21.07 -20.63 -24.85
C LEU A 78 22.22 -21.45 -25.47
N GLU A 79 22.24 -22.76 -25.23
CA GLU A 79 23.21 -23.67 -25.80
C GLU A 79 23.13 -23.69 -27.33
N MET A 80 21.93 -23.82 -27.89
CA MET A 80 21.70 -23.77 -29.34
C MET A 80 22.20 -22.46 -29.96
N LEU A 81 21.97 -21.31 -29.31
CA LEU A 81 22.45 -20.01 -29.76
C LEU A 81 23.98 -19.92 -29.71
N LYS A 82 24.61 -20.44 -28.65
CA LYS A 82 26.07 -20.50 -28.53
C LYS A 82 26.71 -21.34 -29.64
N ARG A 83 26.14 -22.52 -29.95
CA ARG A 83 26.60 -23.38 -31.06
C ARG A 83 26.59 -22.66 -32.41
N ARG A 84 25.62 -21.76 -32.61
CA ARG A 84 25.50 -20.93 -33.84
C ARG A 84 26.34 -19.65 -33.82
N GLY A 85 27.11 -19.39 -32.76
CA GLY A 85 27.84 -18.12 -32.59
C GLY A 85 26.93 -16.91 -32.33
N LYS A 86 25.64 -17.12 -32.05
CA LYS A 86 24.64 -16.08 -31.77
C LYS A 86 24.35 -15.93 -30.27
N GLY A 87 25.23 -16.47 -29.42
CA GLY A 87 25.14 -16.30 -27.98
C GLY A 87 25.37 -14.83 -27.58
N PRO A 88 24.88 -14.41 -26.41
CA PRO A 88 25.18 -13.08 -25.90
C PRO A 88 26.71 -12.93 -25.72
N PRO A 89 27.30 -11.81 -26.19
CA PRO A 89 28.74 -11.58 -26.03
C PRO A 89 29.09 -11.35 -24.55
N LYS A 90 30.36 -11.56 -24.20
CA LYS A 90 30.85 -11.20 -22.87
C LYS A 90 30.66 -9.70 -22.62
N LYS A 91 30.27 -9.32 -21.40
CA LYS A 91 30.14 -7.91 -20.99
C LYS A 91 31.40 -7.13 -21.39
N GLY A 92 31.22 -5.99 -22.06
CA GLY A 92 32.32 -5.17 -22.56
C GLY A 92 32.92 -5.60 -23.92
N GLN A 93 32.49 -6.73 -24.50
CA GLN A 93 32.92 -7.21 -25.83
C GLN A 93 31.82 -7.08 -26.89
N GLY A 94 30.83 -6.22 -26.64
CA GLY A 94 29.78 -5.92 -27.61
C GLY A 94 30.31 -5.21 -28.86
N LYS A 95 29.44 -5.06 -29.86
CA LYS A 95 29.78 -4.45 -31.17
C LYS A 95 30.50 -3.10 -31.05
N GLN A 96 30.15 -2.27 -30.07
CA GLN A 96 30.78 -0.96 -29.84
C GLN A 96 32.26 -1.08 -29.40
N ALA A 97 32.60 -2.09 -28.60
CA ALA A 97 33.98 -2.31 -28.15
C ALA A 97 34.87 -2.79 -29.31
N ALA A 98 34.34 -3.63 -30.19
CA ALA A 98 35.04 -4.05 -31.40
C ALA A 98 35.31 -2.88 -32.37
N LYS A 99 34.42 -1.88 -32.43
CA LYS A 99 34.63 -0.66 -33.23
C LYS A 99 35.75 0.23 -32.69
N ARG A 100 35.86 0.39 -31.37
CA ARG A 100 36.89 1.24 -30.73
C ARG A 100 38.33 0.73 -30.93
N LYS A 101 38.52 -0.58 -31.09
CA LYS A 101 39.85 -1.20 -31.32
C LYS A 101 40.37 -1.05 -32.75
N LYS A 102 39.54 -0.59 -33.70
CA LYS A 102 39.85 -0.60 -35.13
C LYS A 102 40.41 0.75 -35.63
N ASN A 103 40.56 1.73 -34.73
CA ASN A 103 41.18 3.02 -34.96
C ASN A 103 42.49 3.10 -34.20
#